data_AF-A0A832GG91-F1
#
_entry.id   AF-A0A832GG91-F1
#
_cell.length_a   1.000
_cell.length_b   1.000
_cell.length_c   1.000
_cell.angle_alpha   90.00
_cell.angle_beta   90.00
_cell.angle_gamma   90.00
#
_symmetry.space_group_name_H-M   'P 1'
#
loop_
_entity.id
_entity.type
_entity.pdbx_description
1 polymer ?
#
loop_
_entity_poly.entity_id
_entity_poly.type
_entity_poly.pdbx_seq_one_letter_code
_entity_poly.pdbx_strand_id
1 'polypeptide(L)'
;MLRKAADATAELLRTRGELRLDPEFYTDYFTAYYRRINTFDAANFQERLVHGAEEFSFAFRSFADEFRIVDERVHESVVVWYTDPVTGFDSRTLIEEIRCGRDTYKTWRMLQRYVVTLYRSEVEQLARSGYIERCGSLWVQAIEQLYVPGVGVQFDGQGSWFGDFVV
;
A
#
# COMPACT_ATOMS: atom_id res chain seq x y z
N MET A 1 11.23 -11.98 -4.15
CA MET A 1 11.99 -11.10 -5.06
C MET A 1 13.47 -11.01 -4.65
N LEU A 2 13.78 -10.66 -3.40
CA LEU A 2 15.17 -10.46 -2.92
C LEU A 2 16.14 -11.63 -3.15
N ARG A 3 15.70 -12.88 -2.95
CA ARG A 3 16.54 -14.06 -3.23
C ARG A 3 16.96 -14.16 -4.70
N LYS A 4 16.02 -13.94 -5.62
CA LYS A 4 16.26 -13.99 -7.06
C LYS A 4 17.21 -12.88 -7.53
N ALA A 5 17.17 -11.72 -6.87
CA ALA A 5 18.10 -10.62 -7.10
C ALA A 5 19.52 -11.03 -6.69
N ALA A 6 19.68 -11.57 -5.48
CA ALA A 6 20.97 -12.06 -4.99
C ALA A 6 21.56 -13.16 -5.90
N ASP A 7 20.74 -14.10 -6.35
CA ASP A 7 21.16 -15.17 -7.26
C ASP A 7 21.64 -14.62 -8.61
N ALA A 8 20.95 -13.62 -9.17
CA ALA A 8 21.33 -12.97 -10.42
C ALA A 8 22.68 -12.23 -10.29
N THR A 9 22.90 -11.53 -9.17
CA THR A 9 24.20 -10.89 -8.89
C THR A 9 25.31 -11.93 -8.75
N ALA A 10 25.08 -13.01 -8.00
CA ALA A 10 26.06 -14.06 -7.76
C ALA A 10 26.43 -14.82 -9.05
N GLU A 11 25.48 -15.01 -9.97
CA GLU A 11 25.77 -15.53 -11.31
C GLU A 11 26.60 -14.56 -12.13
N LEU A 12 26.22 -13.28 -12.20
CA LEU A 12 26.90 -12.30 -13.04
C LEU A 12 28.36 -12.09 -12.61
N LEU A 13 28.61 -12.07 -11.30
CA LEU A 13 29.95 -12.00 -10.73
C LEU A 13 30.81 -13.23 -11.07
N ARG A 14 30.22 -14.43 -11.08
CA ARG A 14 30.92 -15.66 -11.48
C ARG A 14 31.29 -15.66 -12.95
N THR A 15 30.46 -15.07 -13.81
CA THR A 15 30.68 -15.04 -15.26
C THR A 15 31.67 -13.96 -15.69
N ARG A 16 31.57 -12.75 -15.12
CA ARG A 16 32.43 -11.61 -15.48
C ARG A 16 33.74 -11.55 -14.69
N GLY A 17 33.81 -12.16 -13.51
CA GLY A 17 35.01 -12.20 -12.67
C GLY A 17 35.37 -10.88 -11.95
N GLU A 18 34.86 -9.73 -12.40
CA GLU A 18 35.05 -8.42 -11.78
C GLU A 18 33.71 -7.66 -11.67
N LEU A 19 33.52 -6.92 -10.57
CA LEU A 19 32.37 -6.04 -10.39
C LEU A 19 32.66 -4.66 -11.00
N ARG A 20 32.17 -4.43 -12.22
CA ARG A 20 32.17 -3.10 -12.87
C ARG A 20 30.74 -2.64 -13.05
N LEU A 21 30.39 -1.50 -12.43
CA LEU A 21 29.04 -0.93 -12.49
C LEU A 21 28.84 -0.07 -13.75
N ASP A 22 29.08 -0.68 -14.91
CA ASP A 22 28.85 -0.06 -16.22
C ASP A 22 27.42 -0.34 -16.74
N PRO A 23 26.94 0.41 -17.75
CA PRO A 23 25.59 0.19 -18.31
C PRO A 23 25.34 -1.25 -18.79
N GLU A 24 26.37 -1.93 -19.29
CA GLU A 24 26.27 -3.32 -19.74
C GLU A 24 26.06 -4.28 -18.56
N PHE A 25 26.73 -4.06 -17.43
CA PHE A 25 26.53 -4.82 -16.20
C PHE A 25 25.08 -4.72 -15.72
N TYR A 26 24.50 -3.52 -15.72
CA TYR A 26 23.10 -3.35 -15.34
C TYR A 26 22.16 -4.05 -16.31
N THR A 27 22.43 -3.97 -17.62
CA THR A 27 21.64 -4.64 -18.65
C THR A 27 21.65 -6.16 -18.46
N ASP A 28 22.83 -6.75 -18.26
CA ASP A 28 22.97 -8.19 -18.03
C ASP A 28 22.33 -8.61 -16.71
N TYR A 29 22.53 -7.82 -15.65
CA TYR A 29 21.91 -8.07 -14.34
C TYR A 29 20.39 -8.10 -14.44
N PHE A 30 19.77 -7.05 -14.99
CA PHE A 30 18.31 -7.00 -15.10
C PHE A 30 17.76 -8.06 -16.06
N THR A 31 18.48 -8.39 -17.13
CA THR A 31 18.13 -9.51 -18.02
C THR A 31 18.12 -10.83 -17.26
N ALA A 32 19.18 -11.12 -16.50
CA ALA A 32 19.31 -12.35 -15.70
C ALA A 32 18.30 -12.39 -14.54
N TYR A 33 17.99 -11.24 -13.94
CA TYR A 33 17.04 -11.09 -12.85
C TYR A 33 15.60 -11.32 -13.34
N TYR A 34 15.16 -10.60 -14.38
CA TYR A 34 13.80 -10.70 -14.90
C TYR A 34 13.51 -12.07 -15.51
N ARG A 35 14.49 -12.73 -16.14
CA ARG A 35 14.36 -14.14 -16.58
C ARG A 35 14.00 -15.11 -15.45
N ARG A 36 14.42 -14.82 -14.22
CA ARG A 36 14.11 -15.64 -13.03
C ARG A 36 12.77 -15.29 -12.40
N ILE A 37 12.19 -14.15 -12.73
CA ILE A 37 10.90 -13.73 -12.18
C ILE A 37 9.79 -14.37 -13.02
N ASN A 38 9.29 -15.51 -12.53
CA ASN A 38 8.17 -16.23 -13.15
C ASN A 38 6.87 -15.41 -13.28
N THR A 39 6.78 -14.27 -12.61
CA THR A 39 5.62 -13.37 -12.64
C THR A 39 5.88 -12.09 -13.45
N PHE A 40 6.99 -12.01 -14.20
CA PHE A 40 7.36 -10.81 -14.94
C PHE A 40 6.28 -10.42 -15.96
N ASP A 41 5.74 -11.41 -16.66
CA ASP A 41 4.62 -11.24 -17.58
C ASP A 41 3.31 -11.84 -17.06
N ALA A 42 3.05 -11.74 -15.75
CA ALA A 42 1.82 -12.27 -15.15
C ALA A 42 0.54 -11.68 -15.76
N ALA A 43 0.62 -10.45 -16.30
CA ALA A 43 -0.49 -9.78 -16.98
C ALA A 43 -0.58 -10.11 -18.47
N ASN A 44 0.28 -10.98 -18.99
CA ASN A 44 0.31 -11.44 -20.38
C ASN A 44 0.40 -10.27 -21.39
N PHE A 45 1.27 -9.31 -21.10
CA PHE A 45 1.56 -8.13 -21.92
C PHE A 45 1.96 -8.50 -23.34
N GLN A 46 2.82 -9.51 -23.51
CA GLN A 46 3.24 -9.97 -24.85
C GLN A 46 2.03 -10.35 -25.71
N GLU A 47 1.15 -11.20 -25.19
CA GLU A 47 -0.02 -11.65 -25.94
C GLU A 47 -1.05 -10.53 -26.14
N ARG A 48 -1.26 -9.67 -25.14
CA ARG A 48 -2.37 -8.70 -25.18
C ARG A 48 -2.04 -7.41 -25.92
N LEU A 49 -0.77 -7.01 -25.96
CA LEU A 49 -0.35 -5.71 -26.48
C LEU A 49 0.74 -5.79 -27.56
N VAL A 50 1.49 -6.90 -27.65
CA VAL A 50 2.54 -7.05 -28.68
C VAL A 50 2.04 -7.93 -29.83
N HIS A 51 1.33 -9.02 -29.53
CA HIS A 51 0.72 -9.87 -30.56
C HIS A 51 -0.41 -9.10 -31.28
N GLY A 52 -0.34 -9.00 -32.61
CA GLY A 52 -1.29 -8.23 -33.42
C GLY A 52 -1.02 -6.72 -33.50
N ALA A 53 0.06 -6.22 -32.89
CA ALA A 53 0.44 -4.81 -32.94
C ALA A 53 0.71 -4.31 -34.38
N GLU A 54 1.25 -5.17 -35.25
CA GLU A 54 1.48 -4.88 -36.67
C GLU A 54 0.17 -4.63 -37.44
N GLU A 55 -0.94 -5.18 -36.96
CA GLU A 55 -2.29 -5.03 -37.51
C GLU A 55 -3.11 -3.97 -36.75
N PHE A 56 -2.48 -3.23 -35.83
CA PHE A 56 -3.14 -2.29 -34.92
C PHE A 56 -4.22 -2.92 -34.03
N SER A 57 -4.12 -4.23 -33.76
CA SER A 57 -5.01 -4.95 -32.86
C SER A 57 -4.43 -4.97 -31.45
N PHE A 58 -4.98 -4.16 -30.55
CA PHE A 58 -4.52 -4.03 -29.17
C PHE A 58 -5.66 -4.25 -28.17
N ALA A 59 -5.46 -5.12 -27.18
CA ALA A 59 -6.43 -5.35 -26.11
C ALA A 59 -6.30 -4.32 -24.97
N PHE A 60 -6.16 -3.02 -25.27
CA PHE A 60 -5.88 -1.98 -24.26
C PHE A 60 -6.89 -1.95 -23.12
N ARG A 61 -8.20 -2.04 -23.41
CA ARG A 61 -9.25 -1.99 -22.39
C ARG A 61 -9.11 -3.17 -21.42
N SER A 62 -9.09 -4.39 -21.94
CA SER A 62 -8.96 -5.60 -21.12
C SER A 62 -7.64 -5.65 -20.35
N PHE A 63 -6.55 -5.18 -20.95
CA PHE A 63 -5.26 -5.09 -20.28
C PHE A 63 -5.29 -4.06 -19.13
N ALA A 64 -5.87 -2.87 -19.34
CA ALA A 64 -5.97 -1.83 -18.31
C ALA A 64 -6.87 -2.24 -17.12
N ASP A 65 -7.93 -3.02 -17.37
CA ASP A 65 -8.82 -3.48 -16.30
C ASP A 65 -8.15 -4.52 -15.37
N GLU A 66 -7.28 -5.36 -15.92
CA GLU A 66 -6.61 -6.45 -15.21
C GLU A 66 -5.23 -6.06 -14.65
N PHE A 67 -4.47 -5.24 -15.39
CA PHE A 67 -3.15 -4.81 -14.97
C PHE A 67 -3.25 -3.65 -13.98
N ARG A 68 -3.07 -3.96 -12.69
CA ARG A 68 -3.04 -2.97 -11.61
C ARG A 68 -1.65 -2.90 -11.00
N ILE A 69 -0.99 -1.75 -11.15
CA ILE A 69 0.31 -1.49 -10.51
C ILE A 69 0.16 -1.46 -8.98
N VAL A 70 -0.96 -0.89 -8.51
CA VAL A 70 -1.35 -0.86 -7.09
C VAL A 70 -2.70 -1.55 -6.97
N ASP A 71 -2.77 -2.64 -6.19
CA ASP A 71 -4.05 -3.29 -5.94
C ASP A 71 -4.79 -2.57 -4.82
N GLU A 72 -5.64 -1.60 -5.16
CA GLU A 72 -6.44 -0.86 -4.17
C GLU A 72 -7.36 -1.76 -3.34
N ARG A 73 -7.65 -3.00 -3.78
CA ARG A 73 -8.50 -3.95 -3.04
C ARG A 73 -7.87 -4.45 -1.75
N VAL A 74 -6.55 -4.30 -1.61
CA VAL A 74 -5.82 -4.69 -0.41
C VAL A 74 -5.85 -3.62 0.65
N HIS A 75 -6.49 -2.47 0.40
CA HIS A 75 -6.48 -1.33 1.31
C HIS A 75 -7.89 -0.96 1.78
N GLU A 76 -8.01 -0.58 3.05
CA GLU A 76 -9.23 -0.09 3.66
C GLU A 76 -8.98 1.20 4.45
N SER A 77 -10.00 2.05 4.47
CA SER A 77 -9.96 3.35 5.13
C SER A 77 -10.40 3.22 6.59
N VAL A 78 -9.58 3.74 7.50
CA VAL A 78 -9.87 3.84 8.94
C VAL A 78 -9.86 5.30 9.36
N VAL A 79 -10.89 5.73 10.07
CA VAL A 79 -10.95 7.07 10.67
C VAL A 79 -10.24 7.05 12.01
N VAL A 80 -9.28 7.97 12.20
CA VAL A 80 -8.49 8.08 13.44
C VAL A 80 -8.95 9.25 14.30
N TRP A 81 -8.68 9.15 15.59
CA TRP A 81 -8.90 10.24 16.53
C TRP A 81 -7.72 11.22 16.42
N TYR A 82 -8.03 12.44 16.01
CA TYR A 82 -7.02 13.47 15.83
C TYR A 82 -7.63 14.85 16.08
N THR A 83 -6.93 15.63 16.90
CA THR A 83 -7.24 17.04 17.14
C THR A 83 -6.29 17.89 16.32
N ASP A 84 -6.83 18.72 15.43
CA ASP A 84 -6.05 19.64 14.62
C ASP A 84 -5.40 20.69 15.54
N PRO A 85 -4.06 20.78 15.60
CA PRO A 85 -3.36 21.64 16.56
C PRO A 85 -3.51 23.13 16.26
N VAL A 86 -3.91 23.50 15.03
CA VAL A 86 -4.08 24.89 14.61
C VAL A 86 -5.50 25.37 14.91
N THR A 87 -6.49 24.56 14.57
CA THR A 87 -7.92 24.91 14.71
C THR A 87 -8.55 24.42 16.00
N GLY A 88 -7.91 23.49 16.71
CA GLY A 88 -8.46 22.80 17.88
C GLY A 88 -9.59 21.83 17.55
N PHE A 89 -9.86 21.57 16.26
CA PHE A 89 -10.98 20.74 15.85
C PHE A 89 -10.69 19.25 16.05
N ASP A 90 -11.57 18.55 16.77
CA ASP A 90 -11.46 17.13 17.08
C ASP A 90 -12.29 16.27 16.12
N SER A 91 -11.64 15.31 15.46
CA SER A 91 -12.29 14.37 14.53
C SER A 91 -13.39 13.53 15.20
N ARG A 92 -13.32 13.31 16.52
CA ARG A 92 -14.37 12.62 17.29
C ARG A 92 -15.74 13.29 17.17
N THR A 93 -15.77 14.60 16.99
CA THR A 93 -17.02 15.35 16.78
C THR A 93 -17.74 14.91 15.51
N LEU A 94 -16.99 14.67 14.42
CA LEU A 94 -17.54 14.20 13.14
C LEU A 94 -18.00 12.74 13.23
N ILE A 95 -17.24 11.91 13.95
CA ILE A 95 -17.60 10.51 14.21
C ILE A 95 -18.94 10.46 14.95
N GLU A 96 -19.13 11.31 15.95
CA GLU A 96 -20.35 11.35 16.75
C GLU A 96 -21.56 11.85 15.96
N GLU A 97 -21.36 12.80 15.04
CA GLU A 97 -22.39 13.21 14.08
C GLU A 97 -22.88 12.02 13.24
N ILE A 98 -21.96 11.22 12.70
CA ILE A 98 -22.27 10.03 11.90
C ILE A 98 -22.97 8.97 12.77
N ARG A 99 -22.47 8.73 13.98
CA ARG A 99 -23.04 7.75 14.92
C ARG A 99 -24.49 8.07 15.28
N CYS A 100 -24.81 9.35 15.38
CA CYS A 100 -26.15 9.84 15.66
C CYS A 100 -27.04 10.01 14.41
N GLY A 101 -26.53 9.71 13.21
CA GLY A 101 -27.26 9.92 11.94
C GLY A 101 -27.54 11.39 11.62
N ARG A 102 -26.69 12.31 12.11
CA ARG A 102 -26.75 13.76 11.84
C ARG A 102 -25.69 14.20 10.83
N ASP A 103 -25.10 13.26 10.12
CA ASP A 103 -24.05 13.53 9.14
C ASP A 103 -24.59 14.32 7.95
N THR A 104 -23.76 15.26 7.48
CA THR A 104 -24.05 16.07 6.30
C THR A 104 -22.93 15.89 5.27
N TYR A 105 -23.13 16.38 4.05
CA TYR A 105 -22.06 16.43 3.05
C TYR A 105 -20.79 17.11 3.59
N LYS A 106 -20.94 18.14 4.43
CA LYS A 106 -19.82 18.83 5.09
C LYS A 106 -19.11 17.90 6.07
N THR A 107 -19.84 17.12 6.86
CA THR A 107 -19.30 16.11 7.79
C THR A 107 -18.39 15.14 7.04
N TRP A 108 -18.89 14.54 5.95
CA TRP A 108 -18.12 13.63 5.10
C TRP A 108 -16.88 14.27 4.49
N ARG A 109 -16.99 15.51 3.99
CA ARG A 109 -15.87 16.24 3.40
C ARG A 109 -14.79 16.59 4.42
N MET A 110 -15.17 16.93 5.65
CA MET A 110 -14.19 17.19 6.72
C MET A 110 -13.54 15.90 7.22
N LEU A 111 -14.30 14.81 7.29
CA LEU A 111 -13.84 13.51 7.77
C LEU A 111 -12.68 12.95 6.95
N GLN A 112 -12.64 13.22 5.64
CA GLN A 112 -11.59 12.75 4.73
C GLN A 112 -10.16 13.12 5.18
N ARG A 113 -9.98 14.20 5.95
CA ARG A 113 -8.68 14.62 6.48
C ARG A 113 -8.16 13.76 7.62
N TYR A 114 -9.04 12.97 8.25
CA TYR A 114 -8.76 12.12 9.40
C TYR A 114 -8.82 10.63 9.05
N VAL A 115 -8.69 10.31 7.76
CA VAL A 115 -8.67 8.94 7.26
C VAL A 115 -7.22 8.51 7.02
N VAL A 116 -6.89 7.34 7.54
CA VAL A 116 -5.65 6.62 7.20
C VAL A 116 -6.00 5.37 6.42
N THR A 117 -5.14 5.01 5.49
CA THR A 117 -5.30 3.81 4.66
C THR A 117 -4.41 2.71 5.20
N LEU A 118 -5.00 1.58 5.56
CA LEU A 118 -4.29 0.40 6.07
C LEU A 118 -4.51 -0.79 5.12
N TYR A 119 -3.66 -1.81 5.21
CA TYR A 119 -3.94 -3.06 4.51
C TYR A 119 -5.18 -3.73 5.12
N ARG A 120 -6.01 -4.34 4.29
CA ARG A 120 -7.22 -5.06 4.70
C ARG A 120 -6.94 -6.11 5.77
N SER A 121 -5.82 -6.84 5.65
CA SER A 121 -5.39 -7.80 6.68
C SER A 121 -5.13 -7.15 8.04
N GLU A 122 -4.62 -5.92 8.04
CA GLU A 122 -4.37 -5.14 9.26
C GLU A 122 -5.68 -4.64 9.86
N VAL A 123 -6.59 -4.11 9.02
CA VAL A 123 -7.94 -3.71 9.46
C VAL A 123 -8.70 -4.89 10.07
N GLU A 124 -8.65 -6.06 9.45
CA GLU A 124 -9.26 -7.29 9.97
C GLU A 124 -8.61 -7.75 11.30
N GLN A 125 -7.31 -7.51 11.50
CA GLN A 125 -6.65 -7.78 12.77
C GLN A 125 -7.06 -6.76 13.84
N LEU A 126 -7.01 -5.47 13.53
CA LEU A 126 -7.40 -4.39 14.43
C LEU A 126 -8.86 -4.52 14.89
N ALA A 127 -9.76 -4.90 13.98
CA ALA A 127 -11.17 -5.11 14.30
C ALA A 127 -11.36 -6.32 15.24
N ARG A 128 -10.64 -7.41 15.01
CA ARG A 128 -10.66 -8.59 15.91
C ARG A 128 -10.11 -8.29 17.30
N SER A 129 -9.10 -7.43 17.39
CA SER A 129 -8.50 -6.99 18.64
C SER A 129 -9.29 -5.88 19.36
N GLY A 130 -10.35 -5.35 18.74
CA GLY A 130 -11.17 -4.27 19.31
C GLY A 130 -10.52 -2.88 19.28
N TYR A 131 -9.44 -2.70 18.51
CA TYR A 131 -8.77 -1.39 18.38
C TYR A 131 -9.52 -0.45 17.44
N ILE A 132 -10.30 -1.00 16.53
CA ILE A 132 -11.25 -0.27 15.68
C ILE A 132 -12.63 -0.90 15.79
N GLU A 133 -13.65 -0.10 15.56
CA GLU A 133 -15.05 -0.51 15.54
C GLU A 133 -15.77 0.01 14.28
N ARG A 134 -16.96 -0.54 14.03
CA ARG A 134 -17.83 -0.08 12.94
C ARG A 134 -18.69 1.10 13.39
N CYS A 135 -18.66 2.18 12.62
CA CYS A 135 -19.59 3.29 12.72
C CYS A 135 -20.27 3.48 11.36
N GLY A 136 -21.47 2.89 11.19
CA GLY A 136 -22.11 2.79 9.89
C GLY A 136 -21.26 1.99 8.90
N SER A 137 -20.96 2.57 7.74
CA SER A 137 -20.11 1.97 6.70
C SER A 137 -18.60 2.16 6.93
N LEU A 138 -18.19 2.84 8.00
CA LEU A 138 -16.80 3.21 8.28
C LEU A 138 -16.16 2.36 9.36
N TRP A 139 -14.84 2.19 9.26
CA TRP A 139 -13.99 1.78 10.38
C TRP A 139 -13.51 3.00 11.14
N VAL A 140 -13.60 2.95 12.47
CA VAL A 140 -13.20 4.05 13.34
C VAL A 140 -12.38 3.52 14.49
N GLN A 141 -11.34 4.26 14.87
CA GLN A 141 -10.55 4.02 16.08
C GLN A 141 -11.46 3.91 17.32
N ALA A 142 -11.19 2.93 18.17
CA ALA A 142 -11.95 2.65 19.40
C ALA A 142 -11.13 2.85 20.69
N ILE A 143 -9.80 2.92 20.58
CA ILE A 143 -8.88 3.14 21.70
C ILE A 143 -7.96 4.33 21.44
N GLU A 144 -7.49 5.00 22.48
CA GLU A 144 -6.65 6.19 22.35
C GLU A 144 -5.27 5.88 21.77
N GLN A 145 -4.70 4.72 22.10
CA GLN A 145 -3.32 4.35 21.80
C GLN A 145 -3.10 3.93 20.33
N LEU A 146 -4.17 3.73 19.55
CA LEU A 146 -4.04 3.23 18.19
C LEU A 146 -3.37 4.24 17.26
N TYR A 147 -3.70 5.53 17.34
CA TYR A 147 -3.12 6.56 16.49
C TYR A 147 -2.33 7.57 17.31
N VAL A 148 -1.05 7.72 16.98
CA VAL A 148 -0.16 8.68 17.63
C VAL A 148 0.15 9.81 16.65
N PRO A 149 -0.19 11.08 16.97
CA PRO A 149 0.16 12.23 16.13
C PRO A 149 1.65 12.27 15.80
N GLY A 150 1.97 12.45 14.51
CA GLY A 150 3.35 12.49 14.02
C GLY A 150 4.02 11.13 13.80
N VAL A 151 3.47 10.04 14.35
CA VAL A 151 3.99 8.67 14.15
C VAL A 151 3.07 7.86 13.24
N GLY A 152 1.76 7.91 13.49
CA GLY A 152 0.75 7.15 12.75
C GLY A 152 0.10 6.05 13.57
N VAL A 153 -0.45 5.03 12.89
CA VAL A 153 -1.15 3.90 13.52
C VAL A 153 -0.15 2.92 14.14
N GLN A 154 -0.33 2.59 15.42
CA GLN A 154 0.53 1.71 16.21
C GLN A 154 -0.25 0.46 16.65
N PHE A 155 0.21 -0.72 16.26
CA PHE A 155 -0.28 -2.00 16.78
C PHE A 155 0.78 -3.09 16.58
N ASP A 156 0.76 -4.12 17.42
CA ASP A 156 1.76 -5.19 17.54
C ASP A 156 1.98 -6.05 16.27
N GLY A 157 1.36 -5.71 15.14
CA GLY A 157 1.58 -6.33 13.83
C GLY A 157 2.56 -5.57 12.92
N GLN A 158 2.80 -4.28 13.18
CA GLN A 158 3.82 -3.51 12.46
C GLN A 158 5.11 -3.60 13.26
N GLY A 159 6.09 -4.35 12.76
CA GLY A 159 7.44 -4.34 13.31
C GLY A 159 7.88 -2.90 13.49
N SER A 160 8.11 -2.50 14.75
CA SER A 160 8.59 -1.18 15.14
C SER A 160 9.78 -0.78 14.26
N TRP A 161 9.54 0.08 13.26
CA TRP A 161 10.61 0.73 12.50
C TRP A 161 11.28 1.86 13.29
N PHE A 162 10.71 2.23 14.45
CA PHE A 162 11.24 3.24 15.35
C PHE A 162 11.58 2.59 16.68
N GLY A 163 12.77 2.02 16.75
CA GLY A 163 13.37 1.65 18.03
C GLY A 163 13.44 2.87 18.95
N ASP A 164 13.08 2.65 20.21
CA ASP A 164 13.44 3.41 21.40
C ASP A 164 13.91 4.85 21.17
N PHE A 165 12.97 5.79 21.17
CA PHE A 165 13.24 7.14 21.65
C PHE A 165 12.48 7.35 22.95
N VAL A 166 13.10 6.85 24.02
CA VAL A 166 12.89 7.39 25.37
C VAL A 166 13.60 8.73 25.42
N VAL A 167 12.87 9.81 25.73
CA VAL A 167 13.41 11.04 26.32
C VAL A 167 12.77 11.18 27.69
#